data_AF-A0A376B2V7-F1
#
_entry.id   AF-A0A376B2V7-F1
#
_cell.length_a   1.000
_cell.length_b   1.000
_cell.length_c   1.000
_cell.angle_alpha   90.00
_cell.angle_beta   90.00
_cell.angle_gamma   90.00
#
_symmetry.space_group_name_H-M   'P 1'
#
loop_
_entity.id
_entity.type
_entity.pdbx_description
1 polymer ?
#
loop_
_entity_poly.entity_id
_entity_poly.type
_entity_poly.pdbx_seq_one_letter_code
_entity_poly.pdbx_strand_id
1 'polypeptide(L)'
;MDSKYYSPLRNTFGLRPDDFSYSSGKEFKKAHIKVNHKLIKLRHYCNVICKDTHNYTSKLNKLAEEDHYAKNKKLIGALFLQLAERDLIYVESLRLRNKVSNKNKQVPTRLKKASKYTSKMIEITSSEKNWKTRLEYLIYDRLARIEYYLSRKNNSKFQSTLTVEFNKVLAALELLSSVNADMDGNYSSIVEKIKLKYKFISTNGVTINLQDNKNEDEIIKILLEQGYVPSKEGPEKNGNIDLLKEVTWRSYTASIHNKNVAKYITEAMQLQETNDKRDHNTTKDSKNSSSLGISSIDEILLYYNMAEEELNKSMDPEDNSDQILSTFIRYNRLFVLIKRDARMFDKLITQWNSKIKFIIRKHSTEKYLQHKYGEIERISKGLTSYLSQVLALPGVYSDDELTSALNLAIAYYESSIESYCLATLYKIKGKHLESMALFTDALEKIKDSNNNNNIEIPCGIISNENVQDLINFTEQGCESVKNLALYAEKLQRKAGNIKFEGTVAENIHIVDPSITKLHNLFPLKPIVKPVMAKPTLYDLAFNYIGLDNVPTKTQHQEKEKISNDSKNVNNENKKKSFFGLFRG
;
A
#
# COMPACT_ATOMS: atom_id res chain seq x y z
N MET A 1 -8.52 -13.83 -33.10
CA MET A 1 -9.47 -13.00 -32.34
C MET A 1 -9.55 -13.56 -30.92
N ASP A 2 -8.66 -13.13 -30.04
CA ASP A 2 -8.62 -13.65 -28.68
C ASP A 2 -9.78 -13.07 -27.86
N SER A 3 -10.73 -13.95 -27.53
CA SER A 3 -11.79 -13.62 -26.59
C SER A 3 -11.16 -13.08 -25.31
N LYS A 4 -11.61 -11.91 -24.83
CA LYS A 4 -11.20 -11.33 -23.55
C LYS A 4 -11.15 -12.40 -22.47
N TYR A 5 -9.94 -12.77 -22.06
CA TYR A 5 -9.68 -13.74 -20.99
C TYR A 5 -10.24 -13.19 -19.67
N TYR A 6 -11.04 -14.00 -18.97
CA TYR A 6 -11.50 -13.66 -17.63
C TYR A 6 -10.55 -14.33 -16.64
N SER A 7 -9.83 -13.53 -15.85
CA SER A 7 -8.87 -14.01 -14.84
C SER A 7 -9.49 -13.90 -13.43
N PRO A 8 -9.89 -15.04 -12.81
CA PRO A 8 -10.27 -15.10 -11.39
C PRO A 8 -9.22 -14.49 -10.44
N LEU A 9 -7.93 -14.74 -10.65
CA LEU A 9 -6.87 -14.25 -9.75
C LEU A 9 -6.68 -12.74 -9.88
N ARG A 10 -6.72 -12.19 -11.11
CA ARG A 10 -6.68 -10.74 -11.32
C ARG A 10 -7.89 -10.03 -10.72
N ASN A 11 -9.08 -10.65 -10.78
CA ASN A 11 -10.32 -10.08 -10.24
C ASN A 11 -10.48 -10.27 -8.71
N THR A 12 -9.52 -10.94 -8.06
CA THR A 12 -9.44 -11.14 -6.61
C THR A 12 -8.12 -10.59 -6.07
N PHE A 13 -7.07 -11.41 -5.98
CA PHE A 13 -5.73 -11.02 -5.50
C PHE A 13 -5.14 -9.82 -6.22
N GLY A 14 -5.41 -9.63 -7.52
CA GLY A 14 -4.97 -8.43 -8.27
C GLY A 14 -5.65 -7.12 -7.85
N LEU A 15 -6.84 -7.18 -7.23
CA LEU A 15 -7.59 -6.03 -6.74
C LEU A 15 -7.53 -5.86 -5.23
N ARG A 16 -6.86 -6.77 -4.51
CA ARG A 16 -6.68 -6.65 -3.06
C ARG A 16 -5.76 -5.46 -2.77
N PRO A 17 -6.05 -4.69 -1.71
CA PRO A 17 -5.08 -3.74 -1.19
C PRO A 17 -3.85 -4.52 -0.72
N ASP A 18 -2.66 -3.94 -0.87
CA ASP A 18 -1.44 -4.60 -0.44
C ASP A 18 -1.48 -4.85 1.08
N ASP A 19 -1.41 -6.13 1.46
CA ASP A 19 -1.55 -6.63 2.84
C ASP A 19 -0.61 -5.89 3.81
N PHE A 20 0.51 -5.37 3.31
CA PHE A 20 1.63 -4.88 4.12
C PHE A 20 1.71 -3.36 4.31
N SER A 21 0.98 -2.57 3.51
CA SER A 21 1.11 -1.10 3.53
C SER A 21 0.26 -0.39 4.60
N TYR A 22 -0.62 -1.08 5.35
CA TYR A 22 -1.66 -0.39 6.13
C TYR A 22 -1.97 -1.03 7.48
N SER A 23 -1.32 -0.52 8.54
CA SER A 23 -1.48 -0.89 9.97
C SER A 23 -2.89 -0.76 10.57
N SER A 24 -3.97 -0.58 9.79
CA SER A 24 -5.32 -0.28 10.30
C SER A 24 -6.45 -1.20 9.86
N GLY A 25 -6.24 -2.09 8.88
CA GLY A 25 -7.35 -2.85 8.26
C GLY A 25 -8.44 -2.00 7.58
N LYS A 26 -8.24 -0.67 7.45
CA LYS A 26 -9.22 0.28 6.85
C LYS A 26 -9.37 0.04 5.35
N GLU A 27 -8.28 -0.25 4.65
CA GLU A 27 -8.31 -0.54 3.21
C GLU A 27 -9.04 -1.85 2.93
N PHE A 28 -8.81 -2.91 3.72
CA PHE A 28 -9.60 -4.15 3.64
C PHE A 28 -11.09 -3.91 3.94
N LYS A 29 -11.42 -3.02 4.88
CA LYS A 29 -12.82 -2.63 5.11
C LYS A 29 -13.44 -1.94 3.89
N LYS A 30 -12.71 -1.03 3.23
CA LYS A 30 -13.16 -0.39 1.97
C LYS A 30 -13.30 -1.43 0.85
N ALA A 31 -12.33 -2.32 0.69
CA ALA A 31 -12.38 -3.40 -0.29
C ALA A 31 -13.58 -4.34 -0.05
N HIS A 32 -13.83 -4.70 1.20
CA HIS A 32 -14.99 -5.50 1.59
C HIS A 32 -16.31 -4.82 1.22
N ILE A 33 -16.44 -3.51 1.44
CA ILE A 33 -17.62 -2.73 1.02
C ILE A 33 -17.76 -2.72 -0.52
N LYS A 34 -16.66 -2.52 -1.25
CA LYS A 34 -16.66 -2.57 -2.73
C LYS A 34 -17.14 -3.93 -3.25
N VAL A 35 -16.63 -5.03 -2.69
CA VAL A 35 -17.05 -6.39 -3.06
C VAL A 35 -18.53 -6.60 -2.72
N ASN A 36 -19.02 -6.10 -1.59
CA ASN A 36 -20.46 -6.17 -1.27
C ASN A 36 -21.34 -5.42 -2.29
N HIS A 37 -20.95 -4.22 -2.73
CA HIS A 37 -21.67 -3.52 -3.78
C HIS A 37 -21.66 -4.30 -5.11
N LYS A 38 -20.52 -4.92 -5.46
CA LYS A 38 -20.41 -5.79 -6.65
C LYS A 38 -21.30 -7.03 -6.52
N LEU A 39 -21.35 -7.65 -5.35
CA LEU A 39 -22.21 -8.80 -5.05
C LEU A 39 -23.70 -8.45 -5.15
N ILE A 40 -24.11 -7.26 -4.71
CA ILE A 40 -25.50 -6.81 -4.89
C ILE A 40 -25.85 -6.78 -6.37
N LYS A 41 -25.01 -6.16 -7.21
CA LYS A 41 -25.21 -6.12 -8.66
C LYS A 41 -25.23 -7.53 -9.28
N LEU A 42 -24.28 -8.39 -8.92
CA LEU A 42 -24.24 -9.78 -9.41
C LEU A 42 -25.46 -10.58 -9.00
N ARG A 43 -25.99 -10.38 -7.79
CA ARG A 43 -27.24 -11.02 -7.35
C ARG A 43 -28.44 -10.55 -8.16
N HIS A 44 -28.50 -9.27 -8.53
CA HIS A 44 -29.51 -8.78 -9.46
C HIS A 44 -29.38 -9.44 -10.83
N TYR A 45 -28.17 -9.49 -11.40
CA TYR A 45 -27.94 -10.11 -12.71
C TYR A 45 -28.20 -11.62 -12.74
N CYS A 46 -27.91 -12.33 -11.65
CA CYS A 46 -28.17 -13.76 -11.51
C CYS A 46 -29.59 -14.07 -11.00
N ASN A 47 -30.46 -13.07 -10.84
CA ASN A 47 -31.83 -13.19 -10.30
C ASN A 47 -31.91 -13.88 -8.92
N VAL A 48 -30.88 -13.73 -8.07
CA VAL A 48 -30.81 -14.32 -6.71
C VAL A 48 -31.26 -13.31 -5.64
N ILE A 49 -32.18 -12.42 -5.97
CA ILE A 49 -32.69 -11.41 -5.03
C ILE A 49 -33.68 -12.11 -4.10
N CYS A 50 -33.43 -12.06 -2.80
CA CYS A 50 -34.32 -12.62 -1.80
C CYS A 50 -34.57 -11.58 -0.72
N LYS A 51 -35.84 -11.17 -0.52
CA LYS A 51 -36.27 -10.36 0.63
C LYS A 51 -36.31 -11.20 1.91
N ASP A 52 -36.47 -12.51 1.77
CA ASP A 52 -36.45 -13.49 2.85
C ASP A 52 -35.01 -14.01 3.07
N THR A 53 -34.43 -13.64 4.22
CA THR A 53 -33.06 -14.01 4.62
C THR A 53 -32.94 -15.45 5.12
N HIS A 54 -34.04 -16.10 5.52
CA HIS A 54 -34.05 -17.47 6.02
C HIS A 54 -33.93 -18.50 4.88
N ASN A 55 -34.60 -18.27 3.75
CA ASN A 55 -34.57 -19.13 2.56
C ASN A 55 -33.45 -18.79 1.57
N TYR A 56 -32.46 -18.00 1.98
CA TYR A 56 -31.41 -17.52 1.09
C TYR A 56 -30.44 -18.63 0.65
N THR A 57 -30.11 -19.55 1.55
CA THR A 57 -29.19 -20.66 1.28
C THR A 57 -29.78 -21.67 0.30
N SER A 58 -31.09 -21.92 0.37
CA SER A 58 -31.77 -22.86 -0.53
C SER A 58 -31.82 -22.34 -1.96
N LYS A 59 -32.09 -21.04 -2.19
CA LYS A 59 -32.02 -20.45 -3.56
C LYS A 59 -30.61 -20.45 -4.14
N LEU A 60 -29.60 -20.19 -3.31
CA LEU A 60 -28.20 -20.23 -3.76
C LEU A 60 -27.76 -21.67 -4.10
N ASN A 61 -28.24 -22.66 -3.36
CA ASN A 61 -27.95 -24.08 -3.62
C ASN A 61 -28.69 -24.58 -4.86
N LYS A 62 -29.93 -24.14 -5.09
CA LYS A 62 -30.68 -24.44 -6.33
C LYS A 62 -30.01 -23.88 -7.59
N LEU A 63 -29.21 -22.81 -7.47
CA LEU A 63 -28.38 -22.31 -8.57
C LEU A 63 -27.16 -23.20 -8.89
N ALA A 64 -26.80 -24.12 -7.97
CA ALA A 64 -25.67 -25.03 -8.11
C ALA A 64 -26.10 -26.42 -8.64
N GLU A 65 -27.40 -26.73 -8.59
CA GLU A 65 -27.98 -27.91 -9.20
C GLU A 65 -28.47 -27.52 -10.62
N GLU A 66 -28.11 -28.33 -11.62
CA GLU A 66 -28.34 -28.15 -13.09
C GLU A 66 -27.30 -27.34 -13.88
N ASP A 67 -27.19 -27.65 -15.19
CA ASP A 67 -26.31 -27.14 -16.27
C ASP A 67 -26.37 -25.62 -16.54
N HIS A 68 -26.47 -24.83 -15.47
CA HIS A 68 -26.61 -23.39 -15.51
C HIS A 68 -25.35 -22.66 -15.97
N TYR A 69 -24.15 -23.23 -15.82
CA TYR A 69 -22.93 -22.59 -16.34
C TYR A 69 -22.93 -22.48 -17.87
N ALA A 70 -23.49 -23.49 -18.55
CA ALA A 70 -23.60 -23.53 -20.00
C ALA A 70 -24.68 -22.57 -20.54
N LYS A 71 -25.80 -22.39 -19.80
CA LYS A 71 -26.93 -21.53 -20.19
C LYS A 71 -26.80 -20.08 -19.70
N ASN A 72 -26.32 -19.87 -18.48
CA ASN A 72 -26.08 -18.57 -17.85
C ASN A 72 -24.58 -18.39 -17.63
N LYS A 73 -23.97 -17.72 -18.62
CA LYS A 73 -22.61 -17.13 -18.70
C LYS A 73 -21.84 -17.11 -17.37
N LYS A 74 -20.50 -17.28 -17.43
CA LYS A 74 -19.39 -17.02 -16.45
C LYS A 74 -19.67 -16.20 -15.15
N LEU A 75 -20.69 -15.35 -15.15
CA LEU A 75 -21.31 -14.63 -14.04
C LEU A 75 -21.65 -15.49 -12.81
N ILE A 76 -22.15 -16.73 -12.95
CA ILE A 76 -22.45 -17.58 -11.78
C ILE A 76 -21.16 -17.99 -11.06
N GLY A 77 -20.13 -18.41 -11.82
CA GLY A 77 -18.79 -18.65 -11.27
C GLY A 77 -18.21 -17.41 -10.60
N ALA A 78 -18.37 -16.24 -11.24
CA ALA A 78 -17.96 -14.96 -10.67
C ALA A 78 -18.74 -14.59 -9.39
N LEU A 79 -20.01 -14.98 -9.26
CA LEU A 79 -20.80 -14.76 -8.03
C LEU A 79 -20.23 -15.55 -6.85
N PHE A 80 -19.97 -16.85 -7.04
CA PHE A 80 -19.37 -17.69 -5.98
C PHE A 80 -17.94 -17.26 -5.64
N LEU A 81 -17.14 -16.89 -6.65
CA LEU A 81 -15.80 -16.32 -6.45
C LEU A 81 -15.85 -15.07 -5.57
N GLN A 82 -16.74 -14.13 -5.87
CA GLN A 82 -16.87 -12.87 -5.11
C GLN A 82 -17.50 -13.09 -3.72
N LEU A 83 -18.33 -14.13 -3.53
CA LEU A 83 -18.84 -14.52 -2.21
C LEU A 83 -17.71 -15.03 -1.31
N ALA A 84 -16.82 -15.86 -1.85
CA ALA A 84 -15.63 -16.32 -1.15
C ALA A 84 -14.67 -15.15 -0.86
N GLU A 85 -14.41 -14.29 -1.85
CA GLU A 85 -13.52 -13.12 -1.72
C GLU A 85 -14.00 -12.16 -0.64
N ARG A 86 -15.31 -11.91 -0.55
CA ARG A 86 -15.88 -11.09 0.53
C ARG A 86 -15.49 -11.63 1.90
N ASP A 87 -15.68 -12.93 2.13
CA ASP A 87 -15.41 -13.54 3.43
C ASP A 87 -13.89 -13.58 3.72
N LEU A 88 -13.03 -13.76 2.70
CA LEU A 88 -11.56 -13.68 2.84
C LEU A 88 -11.07 -12.26 3.17
N ILE A 89 -11.49 -11.23 2.42
CA ILE A 89 -11.14 -9.83 2.70
C ILE A 89 -11.64 -9.42 4.10
N TYR A 90 -12.81 -9.89 4.51
CA TYR A 90 -13.33 -9.62 5.84
C TYR A 90 -12.43 -10.24 6.92
N VAL A 91 -11.94 -11.46 6.72
CA VAL A 91 -10.99 -12.11 7.61
C VAL A 91 -9.70 -11.30 7.73
N GLU A 92 -9.14 -10.81 6.61
CA GLU A 92 -7.95 -9.94 6.68
C GLU A 92 -8.22 -8.64 7.44
N SER A 93 -9.39 -8.04 7.23
CA SER A 93 -9.79 -6.86 8.00
C SER A 93 -9.93 -7.14 9.50
N LEU A 94 -10.28 -8.38 9.90
CA LEU A 94 -10.36 -8.80 11.29
C LEU A 94 -8.97 -9.08 11.87
N ARG A 95 -8.09 -9.77 11.12
CA ARG A 95 -6.70 -10.03 11.52
C ARG A 95 -5.95 -8.73 11.78
N LEU A 96 -6.05 -7.76 10.87
CA LEU A 96 -5.37 -6.47 11.00
C LEU A 96 -5.99 -5.52 12.04
N ARG A 97 -7.29 -5.67 12.34
CA ARG A 97 -7.97 -4.86 13.39
C ARG A 97 -7.70 -5.41 14.78
N ASN A 98 -7.62 -6.73 14.90
CA ASN A 98 -7.46 -7.40 16.18
C ASN A 98 -5.98 -7.66 16.47
N LYS A 99 -5.24 -6.64 16.92
CA LYS A 99 -4.07 -6.85 17.80
C LYS A 99 -4.45 -7.38 19.20
N VAL A 100 -5.71 -7.80 19.41
CA VAL A 100 -6.24 -8.23 20.71
C VAL A 100 -7.20 -9.43 20.58
N SER A 101 -6.88 -10.49 21.34
CA SER A 101 -7.66 -11.69 21.73
C SER A 101 -7.63 -12.95 20.83
N ASN A 102 -6.99 -14.00 21.36
CA ASN A 102 -6.86 -15.39 20.91
C ASN A 102 -8.17 -16.19 20.76
N LYS A 103 -9.34 -15.53 20.67
CA LYS A 103 -10.67 -16.18 20.72
C LYS A 103 -11.66 -15.70 19.64
N ASN A 104 -11.20 -15.08 18.54
CA ASN A 104 -12.14 -14.64 17.51
C ASN A 104 -12.72 -15.82 16.69
N LYS A 105 -13.79 -16.45 17.19
CA LYS A 105 -14.56 -17.52 16.54
C LYS A 105 -15.08 -17.13 15.15
N GLN A 106 -15.10 -15.84 14.81
CA GLN A 106 -15.56 -15.36 13.51
C GLN A 106 -14.57 -15.68 12.36
N VAL A 107 -13.26 -15.73 12.64
CA VAL A 107 -12.25 -16.04 11.61
C VAL A 107 -12.43 -17.46 11.05
N PRO A 108 -12.41 -18.53 11.86
CA PRO A 108 -12.56 -19.89 11.33
C PRO A 108 -13.94 -20.14 10.70
N THR A 109 -15.00 -19.49 11.20
CA THR A 109 -16.35 -19.62 10.62
C THR A 109 -16.46 -18.97 9.24
N ARG A 110 -15.84 -17.80 9.05
CA ARG A 110 -15.78 -17.12 7.75
C ARG A 110 -14.90 -17.86 6.75
N LEU A 111 -13.75 -18.37 7.19
CA LEU A 111 -12.87 -19.19 6.35
C LEU A 111 -13.54 -20.50 5.92
N LYS A 112 -14.23 -21.20 6.84
CA LYS A 112 -15.05 -22.38 6.50
C LYS A 112 -16.15 -22.07 5.47
N LYS A 113 -16.70 -20.85 5.52
CA LYS A 113 -17.73 -20.40 4.58
C LYS A 113 -17.12 -20.08 3.22
N ALA A 114 -15.97 -19.42 3.18
CA ALA A 114 -15.20 -19.17 1.96
C ALA A 114 -14.83 -20.48 1.27
N SER A 115 -14.30 -21.46 2.00
CA SER A 115 -13.94 -22.77 1.43
C SER A 115 -15.15 -23.52 0.87
N LYS A 116 -16.32 -23.43 1.52
CA LYS A 116 -17.56 -24.00 0.97
C LYS A 116 -18.00 -23.31 -0.33
N TYR A 117 -17.81 -22.00 -0.44
CA TYR A 117 -18.14 -21.28 -1.68
C TYR A 117 -17.18 -21.62 -2.81
N THR A 118 -15.89 -21.80 -2.53
CA THR A 118 -14.92 -22.20 -3.56
C THR A 118 -15.09 -23.64 -4.01
N SER A 119 -15.45 -24.57 -3.12
CA SER A 119 -15.80 -25.94 -3.52
C SER A 119 -16.98 -25.95 -4.50
N LYS A 120 -18.06 -25.23 -4.18
CA LYS A 120 -19.21 -25.08 -5.09
C LYS A 120 -18.85 -24.38 -6.40
N MET A 121 -17.96 -23.40 -6.35
CA MET A 121 -17.46 -22.73 -7.54
C MET A 121 -16.76 -23.72 -8.48
N ILE A 122 -15.94 -24.64 -7.96
CA ILE A 122 -15.30 -25.69 -8.77
C ILE A 122 -16.32 -26.61 -9.41
N GLU A 123 -17.33 -27.05 -8.65
CA GLU A 123 -18.40 -27.93 -9.14
C GLU A 123 -19.14 -27.27 -10.32
N ILE A 124 -19.55 -26.00 -10.16
CA ILE A 124 -20.29 -25.25 -11.18
C ILE A 124 -19.42 -24.93 -12.41
N THR A 125 -18.13 -24.67 -12.22
CA THR A 125 -17.20 -24.30 -13.31
C THR A 125 -16.51 -25.49 -13.97
N SER A 126 -16.98 -26.71 -13.71
CA SER A 126 -16.44 -27.97 -14.28
C SER A 126 -16.45 -28.00 -15.80
N SER A 127 -17.41 -27.32 -16.45
CA SER A 127 -17.55 -27.23 -17.90
C SER A 127 -16.79 -26.06 -18.55
N GLU A 128 -15.89 -25.37 -17.84
CA GLU A 128 -15.09 -24.26 -18.40
C GLU A 128 -14.09 -24.77 -19.44
N LYS A 129 -14.28 -24.36 -20.70
CA LYS A 129 -13.43 -24.74 -21.84
C LYS A 129 -12.02 -24.15 -21.80
N ASN A 130 -11.84 -22.98 -21.17
CA ASN A 130 -10.54 -22.32 -21.11
C ASN A 130 -9.73 -22.84 -19.91
N TRP A 131 -8.71 -23.65 -20.20
CA TRP A 131 -7.84 -24.26 -19.20
C TRP A 131 -7.16 -23.22 -18.28
N LYS A 132 -6.80 -22.03 -18.79
CA LYS A 132 -6.22 -20.95 -17.97
C LYS A 132 -7.20 -20.47 -16.92
N THR A 133 -8.46 -20.26 -17.29
CA THR A 133 -9.52 -19.81 -16.37
C THR A 133 -9.81 -20.89 -15.34
N ARG A 134 -9.86 -22.16 -15.79
CA ARG A 134 -10.09 -23.32 -14.93
C ARG A 134 -8.97 -23.48 -13.89
N LEU A 135 -7.71 -23.38 -14.32
CA LEU A 135 -6.55 -23.46 -13.45
C LEU A 135 -6.56 -22.35 -12.39
N GLU A 136 -6.91 -21.11 -12.76
CA GLU A 136 -7.06 -20.02 -11.80
C GLU A 136 -8.18 -20.25 -10.76
N TYR A 137 -9.30 -20.87 -11.14
CA TYR A 137 -10.34 -21.26 -10.19
C TYR A 137 -9.86 -22.33 -9.21
N LEU A 138 -9.10 -23.31 -9.69
CA LEU A 138 -8.51 -24.37 -8.87
C LEU A 138 -7.48 -23.82 -7.88
N ILE A 139 -6.58 -22.93 -8.33
CA ILE A 139 -5.63 -22.23 -7.47
C ILE A 139 -6.35 -21.48 -6.37
N TYR A 140 -7.38 -20.70 -6.72
CA TYR A 140 -8.11 -19.88 -5.75
C TYR A 140 -8.81 -20.74 -4.67
N ASP A 141 -9.40 -21.87 -5.04
CA ASP A 141 -9.97 -22.82 -4.08
C ASP A 141 -8.92 -23.41 -3.14
N ARG A 142 -7.77 -23.85 -3.68
CA ARG A 142 -6.67 -24.38 -2.85
C ARG A 142 -6.16 -23.35 -1.86
N LEU A 143 -5.97 -22.10 -2.28
CA LEU A 143 -5.59 -20.99 -1.40
C LEU A 143 -6.64 -20.74 -0.29
N ALA A 144 -7.94 -20.77 -0.61
CA ALA A 144 -9.00 -20.62 0.38
C ALA A 144 -9.03 -21.77 1.41
N ARG A 145 -8.74 -23.00 0.98
CA ARG A 145 -8.60 -24.17 1.87
C ARG A 145 -7.37 -24.07 2.77
N ILE A 146 -6.22 -23.66 2.21
CA ILE A 146 -4.98 -23.42 2.95
C ILE A 146 -5.25 -22.43 4.10
N GLU A 147 -5.86 -21.29 3.81
CA GLU A 147 -6.24 -20.29 4.83
C GLU A 147 -7.12 -20.87 5.94
N TYR A 148 -8.11 -21.69 5.56
CA TYR A 148 -9.00 -22.33 6.53
C TYR A 148 -8.27 -23.33 7.44
N TYR A 149 -7.39 -24.15 6.89
CA TYR A 149 -6.62 -25.13 7.67
C TYR A 149 -5.61 -24.45 8.61
N LEU A 150 -4.95 -23.38 8.16
CA LEU A 150 -4.02 -22.59 8.99
C LEU A 150 -4.69 -21.93 10.19
N SER A 151 -5.99 -21.62 10.08
CA SER A 151 -6.77 -21.05 11.18
C SER A 151 -7.16 -22.08 12.25
N ARG A 152 -6.89 -23.38 12.10
CA ARG A 152 -7.23 -24.40 13.10
C ARG A 152 -6.11 -24.57 14.13
N LYS A 153 -6.44 -24.90 15.38
CA LYS A 153 -5.46 -24.99 16.48
C LYS A 153 -4.50 -26.20 16.41
N ASN A 154 -4.80 -27.23 15.61
CA ASN A 154 -4.02 -28.47 15.52
C ASN A 154 -3.18 -28.52 14.24
N ASN A 155 -2.25 -27.57 14.09
CA ASN A 155 -1.52 -27.36 12.83
C ASN A 155 -0.56 -28.50 12.44
N SER A 156 0.02 -29.23 13.39
CA SER A 156 1.05 -30.24 13.11
C SER A 156 0.57 -31.39 12.21
N LYS A 157 -0.69 -31.84 12.37
CA LYS A 157 -1.27 -32.94 11.55
C LYS A 157 -1.59 -32.52 10.11
N PHE A 158 -1.76 -31.22 9.84
CA PHE A 158 -2.12 -30.71 8.53
C PHE A 158 -0.94 -30.04 7.81
N GLN A 159 0.22 -29.92 8.46
CA GLN A 159 1.35 -29.19 7.89
C GLN A 159 1.93 -29.87 6.66
N SER A 160 2.05 -31.21 6.67
CA SER A 160 2.51 -31.99 5.51
C SER A 160 1.54 -31.88 4.33
N THR A 161 0.23 -31.97 4.58
CA THR A 161 -0.79 -31.85 3.54
C THR A 161 -0.90 -30.42 3.01
N LEU A 162 -0.74 -29.40 3.86
CA LEU A 162 -0.66 -28.00 3.48
C LEU A 162 0.53 -27.72 2.56
N THR A 163 1.72 -28.24 2.90
CA THR A 163 2.91 -28.11 2.06
C THR A 163 2.70 -28.73 0.67
N VAL A 164 2.14 -29.94 0.62
CA VAL A 164 1.84 -30.61 -0.66
C VAL A 164 0.86 -29.80 -1.50
N GLU A 165 -0.25 -29.34 -0.91
CA GLU A 165 -1.26 -28.55 -1.63
C GLU A 165 -0.73 -27.18 -2.06
N PHE A 166 0.11 -26.54 -1.25
CA PHE A 166 0.73 -25.26 -1.60
C PHE A 166 1.75 -25.41 -2.73
N ASN A 167 2.56 -26.47 -2.73
CA ASN A 167 3.50 -26.75 -3.82
C ASN A 167 2.78 -26.95 -5.16
N LYS A 168 1.62 -27.64 -5.17
CA LYS A 168 0.77 -27.74 -6.38
C LYS A 168 0.32 -26.36 -6.88
N VAL A 169 -0.03 -25.45 -5.96
CA VAL A 169 -0.38 -24.06 -6.31
C VAL A 169 0.82 -23.32 -6.89
N LEU A 170 2.01 -23.46 -6.31
CA LEU A 170 3.23 -22.84 -6.82
C LEU A 170 3.54 -23.29 -8.25
N ALA A 171 3.50 -24.60 -8.51
CA ALA A 171 3.70 -25.15 -9.86
C ALA A 171 2.66 -24.62 -10.87
N ALA A 172 1.39 -24.52 -10.45
CA ALA A 172 0.34 -23.96 -11.29
C ALA A 172 0.53 -22.46 -11.58
N LEU A 173 0.99 -21.69 -10.59
CA LEU A 173 1.32 -20.27 -10.77
C LEU A 173 2.55 -20.07 -11.67
N GLU A 174 3.53 -20.96 -11.59
CA GLU A 174 4.71 -20.95 -12.45
C GLU A 174 4.34 -21.20 -13.91
N LEU A 175 3.50 -22.20 -14.19
CA LEU A 175 2.95 -22.42 -15.53
C LEU A 175 2.17 -21.19 -16.04
N LEU A 176 1.33 -20.57 -15.20
CA LEU A 176 0.58 -19.38 -15.61
C LEU A 176 1.49 -18.17 -15.83
N SER A 177 2.60 -18.06 -15.10
CA SER A 177 3.58 -16.99 -15.26
C SER A 177 4.37 -17.13 -16.56
N SER A 178 4.81 -18.34 -16.92
CA SER A 178 5.55 -18.58 -18.17
C SER A 178 4.68 -18.29 -19.40
N VAL A 179 3.39 -18.63 -19.33
CA VAL A 179 2.44 -18.47 -20.44
C VAL A 179 1.93 -17.03 -20.58
N ASN A 180 1.99 -16.21 -19.52
CA ASN A 180 1.51 -14.82 -19.53
C ASN A 180 2.65 -13.77 -19.53
N ALA A 181 3.91 -14.19 -19.65
CA ALA A 181 5.09 -13.32 -19.63
C ALA A 181 5.03 -12.18 -20.66
N ASP A 182 4.39 -12.41 -21.82
CA ASP A 182 4.39 -11.47 -22.94
C ASP A 182 3.22 -10.46 -22.93
N MET A 183 2.19 -10.63 -22.09
CA MET A 183 0.92 -9.92 -22.26
C MET A 183 0.51 -8.97 -21.11
N ASP A 184 1.05 -9.12 -19.89
CA ASP A 184 0.63 -8.28 -18.76
C ASP A 184 1.66 -8.30 -17.60
N GLY A 185 2.41 -7.21 -17.39
CA GLY A 185 3.28 -7.03 -16.20
C GLY A 185 2.55 -7.02 -14.84
N ASN A 186 1.21 -7.11 -14.85
CA ASN A 186 0.39 -7.21 -13.64
C ASN A 186 0.35 -8.64 -13.05
N TYR A 187 0.63 -9.68 -13.84
CA TYR A 187 0.46 -11.07 -13.38
C TYR A 187 1.59 -11.53 -12.45
N SER A 188 2.84 -11.17 -12.77
CA SER A 188 4.00 -11.42 -11.91
C SER A 188 3.81 -10.84 -10.51
N SER A 189 3.31 -9.60 -10.42
CA SER A 189 2.99 -8.96 -9.14
C SER A 189 1.94 -9.74 -8.32
N ILE A 190 0.95 -10.37 -8.96
CA ILE A 190 -0.04 -11.21 -8.27
C ILE A 190 0.63 -12.48 -7.71
N VAL A 191 1.49 -13.12 -8.50
CA VAL A 191 2.23 -14.32 -8.08
C VAL A 191 3.15 -14.00 -6.90
N GLU A 192 3.90 -12.90 -6.96
CA GLU A 192 4.75 -12.44 -5.86
C GLU A 192 3.94 -12.17 -4.58
N LYS A 193 2.80 -11.49 -4.69
CA LYS A 193 1.90 -11.27 -3.53
C LYS A 193 1.45 -12.57 -2.89
N ILE A 194 1.09 -13.58 -3.69
CA ILE A 194 0.69 -14.90 -3.19
C ILE A 194 1.88 -15.61 -2.53
N LYS A 195 3.06 -15.62 -3.18
CA LYS A 195 4.28 -16.24 -2.65
C LYS A 195 4.68 -15.61 -1.30
N LEU A 196 4.68 -14.28 -1.20
CA LEU A 196 4.99 -13.54 0.03
C LEU A 196 3.98 -13.87 1.15
N LYS A 197 2.68 -13.88 0.82
CA LYS A 197 1.63 -14.13 1.81
C LYS A 197 1.77 -15.50 2.49
N TYR A 198 2.09 -16.53 1.73
CA TYR A 198 2.14 -17.92 2.22
C TYR A 198 3.56 -18.44 2.47
N LYS A 199 4.55 -17.54 2.56
CA LYS A 199 5.97 -17.89 2.73
C LYS A 199 6.26 -18.72 3.98
N PHE A 200 5.43 -18.63 5.01
CA PHE A 200 5.56 -19.42 6.24
C PHE A 200 5.30 -20.92 6.04
N ILE A 201 4.71 -21.34 4.91
CA ILE A 201 4.53 -22.74 4.58
C ILE A 201 5.85 -23.26 4.01
N SER A 202 6.52 -24.17 4.74
CA SER A 202 7.77 -24.79 4.28
C SER A 202 7.56 -25.47 2.92
N THR A 203 8.36 -25.08 1.94
CA THR A 203 8.45 -25.69 0.61
C THR A 203 9.60 -26.69 0.50
N ASN A 204 10.46 -26.79 1.53
CA ASN A 204 11.66 -27.60 1.50
C ASN A 204 11.33 -29.10 1.48
N GLY A 205 11.84 -29.81 0.47
CA GLY A 205 11.91 -31.28 0.45
C GLY A 205 10.69 -32.02 -0.11
N VAL A 206 9.66 -31.32 -0.60
CA VAL A 206 8.49 -31.98 -1.24
C VAL A 206 8.52 -31.71 -2.73
N THR A 207 9.21 -32.58 -3.48
CA THR A 207 9.06 -32.68 -4.93
C THR A 207 7.67 -33.22 -5.24
N ILE A 208 6.91 -32.52 -6.06
CA ILE A 208 5.63 -33.03 -6.57
C ILE A 208 5.97 -34.22 -7.48
N ASN A 209 5.76 -35.44 -6.99
CA ASN A 209 5.78 -36.62 -7.86
C ASN A 209 4.57 -36.53 -8.79
N LEU A 210 4.78 -35.96 -9.97
CA LEU A 210 3.78 -35.83 -11.04
C LEU A 210 3.31 -37.20 -11.56
N GLN A 211 4.03 -38.29 -11.26
CA GLN A 211 3.75 -39.63 -11.77
C GLN A 211 2.82 -40.47 -10.88
N ASP A 212 2.83 -40.29 -9.55
CA ASP A 212 2.06 -41.13 -8.62
C ASP A 212 0.60 -40.66 -8.43
N ASN A 213 0.30 -39.41 -8.78
CA ASN A 213 -1.00 -38.76 -8.51
C ASN A 213 -1.86 -38.51 -9.78
N LYS A 214 -1.62 -39.26 -10.87
CA LYS A 214 -2.26 -39.02 -12.19
C LYS A 214 -3.80 -39.01 -12.17
N ASN A 215 -4.44 -39.67 -11.20
CA ASN A 215 -5.88 -39.92 -11.28
C ASN A 215 -6.75 -38.98 -10.43
N GLU A 216 -6.25 -38.39 -9.35
CA GLU A 216 -7.12 -37.70 -8.36
C GLU A 216 -7.13 -36.16 -8.47
N ASP A 217 -6.03 -35.50 -8.85
CA ASP A 217 -5.95 -34.03 -8.81
C ASP A 217 -5.99 -33.38 -10.19
N GLU A 218 -6.98 -32.51 -10.41
CA GLU A 218 -7.21 -31.79 -11.66
C GLU A 218 -6.10 -30.77 -11.98
N ILE A 219 -5.43 -30.19 -10.97
CA ILE A 219 -4.29 -29.29 -11.20
C ILE A 219 -3.15 -30.06 -11.88
N ILE A 220 -2.86 -31.27 -11.41
CA ILE A 220 -1.77 -32.11 -11.95
C ILE A 220 -2.07 -32.53 -13.39
N LYS A 221 -3.34 -32.84 -13.70
CA LYS A 221 -3.78 -33.17 -15.08
C LYS A 221 -3.51 -32.01 -16.03
N ILE A 222 -3.92 -30.79 -15.67
CA ILE A 222 -3.68 -29.59 -16.50
C ILE A 222 -2.17 -29.31 -16.64
N LEU A 223 -1.39 -29.45 -15.56
CA LEU A 223 0.06 -29.27 -15.60
C LEU A 223 0.72 -30.22 -16.61
N LEU A 224 0.34 -31.51 -16.60
CA LEU A 224 0.86 -32.53 -17.51
C LEU A 224 0.42 -32.28 -18.96
N GLU A 225 -0.84 -31.94 -19.20
CA GLU A 225 -1.37 -31.63 -20.53
C GLU A 225 -0.67 -30.45 -21.21
N GLN A 226 -0.23 -29.45 -20.43
CA GLN A 226 0.48 -28.28 -20.92
C GLN A 226 2.01 -28.45 -20.93
N GLY A 227 2.51 -29.66 -20.68
CA GLY A 227 3.95 -29.97 -20.75
C GLY A 227 4.77 -29.29 -19.65
N TYR A 228 4.18 -29.02 -18.48
CA TYR A 228 4.90 -28.41 -17.37
C TYR A 228 6.02 -29.34 -16.89
N VAL A 229 7.26 -28.91 -17.08
CA VAL A 229 8.43 -29.52 -16.45
C VAL A 229 8.66 -28.76 -15.16
N PRO A 230 8.58 -29.41 -13.98
CA PRO A 230 8.90 -28.73 -12.72
C PRO A 230 10.32 -28.22 -12.84
N SER A 231 10.50 -26.92 -12.62
CA SER A 231 11.84 -26.34 -12.61
C SER A 231 12.66 -27.13 -11.59
N LYS A 232 13.82 -27.66 -12.00
CA LYS A 232 14.78 -28.29 -11.06
C LYS A 232 15.31 -27.28 -10.05
N GLU A 233 15.02 -26.01 -10.27
CA GLU A 233 14.98 -24.98 -9.26
C GLU A 233 13.80 -25.27 -8.32
N GLY A 234 14.06 -26.09 -7.30
CA GLY A 234 13.45 -25.80 -6.01
C GLY A 234 13.72 -24.33 -5.63
N PRO A 235 13.10 -23.80 -4.57
CA PRO A 235 13.62 -22.56 -3.98
C PRO A 235 15.13 -22.73 -3.92
N GLU A 236 15.87 -21.75 -4.46
CA GLU A 236 17.32 -21.77 -4.61
C GLU A 236 17.89 -22.70 -3.55
N LYS A 237 18.66 -23.72 -3.95
CA LYS A 237 19.50 -24.42 -2.98
C LYS A 237 20.26 -23.30 -2.31
N ASN A 238 19.77 -22.88 -1.14
CA ASN A 238 20.40 -21.95 -0.23
C ASN A 238 21.70 -22.67 0.07
N GLY A 239 22.71 -22.39 -0.75
CA GLY A 239 23.97 -23.11 -0.72
C GLY A 239 24.45 -22.97 0.71
N ASN A 240 24.57 -24.09 1.44
CA ASN A 240 24.86 -24.18 2.86
C ASN A 240 25.00 -22.80 3.50
N ILE A 241 23.87 -22.14 3.80
CA ILE A 241 23.95 -20.87 4.50
C ILE A 241 24.53 -21.27 5.85
N ASP A 242 25.76 -20.82 6.13
CA ASP A 242 26.37 -20.98 7.43
C ASP A 242 25.43 -20.31 8.43
N LEU A 243 24.63 -21.13 9.10
CA LEU A 243 23.63 -20.67 10.05
C LEU A 243 24.37 -19.98 11.19
N LEU A 244 23.92 -18.79 11.55
CA LEU A 244 24.40 -18.11 12.74
C LEU A 244 24.22 -19.02 13.96
N LYS A 245 25.35 -19.37 14.58
CA LYS A 245 25.38 -20.18 15.82
C LYS A 245 25.30 -19.29 17.06
N GLU A 246 25.75 -18.04 16.94
CA GLU A 246 25.82 -17.08 18.03
C GLU A 246 25.44 -15.69 17.51
N VAL A 247 24.89 -14.87 18.41
CA VAL A 247 24.53 -13.49 18.14
C VAL A 247 25.14 -12.61 19.22
N THR A 248 25.76 -11.51 18.79
CA THR A 248 26.28 -10.47 19.68
C THR A 248 25.24 -9.37 19.87
N TRP A 249 24.81 -9.14 21.12
CA TRP A 249 24.01 -8.00 21.53
C TRP A 249 24.84 -7.12 22.47
N ARG A 250 25.39 -6.02 21.93
CA ARG A 250 26.38 -5.18 22.62
C ARG A 250 27.55 -6.03 23.15
N SER A 251 27.81 -6.00 24.45
CA SER A 251 28.89 -6.76 25.10
C SER A 251 28.53 -8.22 25.41
N TYR A 252 27.32 -8.66 25.09
CA TYR A 252 26.84 -10.01 25.39
C TYR A 252 26.77 -10.87 24.14
N THR A 253 27.18 -12.13 24.27
CA THR A 253 27.08 -13.16 23.22
C THR A 253 26.06 -14.21 23.64
N ALA A 254 25.10 -14.51 22.77
CA ALA A 254 24.09 -15.54 23.01
C ALA A 254 24.18 -16.64 21.95
N SER A 255 24.22 -17.89 22.40
CA SER A 255 24.16 -19.05 21.51
C SER A 255 22.73 -19.33 21.04
N ILE A 256 22.58 -19.63 19.75
CA ILE A 256 21.29 -20.00 19.16
C ILE A 256 21.18 -21.53 19.14
N HIS A 257 20.40 -22.08 20.05
CA HIS A 257 20.17 -23.53 20.13
C HIS A 257 19.16 -24.04 19.08
N ASN A 258 18.21 -23.19 18.67
CA ASN A 258 17.16 -23.56 17.73
C ASN A 258 17.53 -23.25 16.28
N LYS A 259 17.67 -24.29 15.45
CA LYS A 259 18.02 -24.19 14.02
C LYS A 259 17.04 -23.35 13.20
N ASN A 260 15.75 -23.33 13.56
CA ASN A 260 14.75 -22.53 12.85
C ASN A 260 14.91 -21.04 13.16
N VAL A 261 15.19 -20.70 14.43
CA VAL A 261 15.46 -19.32 14.85
C VAL A 261 16.73 -18.81 14.17
N ALA A 262 17.79 -19.61 14.14
CA ALA A 262 19.02 -19.29 13.42
C ALA A 262 18.78 -19.01 11.93
N LYS A 263 17.96 -19.83 11.27
CA LYS A 263 17.59 -19.64 9.86
C LYS A 263 16.88 -18.31 9.63
N TYR A 264 15.85 -18.01 10.42
CA TYR A 264 15.08 -16.76 10.24
C TYR A 264 15.90 -15.50 10.53
N ILE A 265 16.76 -15.54 11.55
CA ILE A 265 17.67 -14.41 11.84
C ILE A 265 18.67 -14.21 10.69
N THR A 266 19.27 -15.31 10.20
CA THR A 266 20.25 -15.23 9.10
C THR A 266 19.61 -14.66 7.83
N GLU A 267 18.41 -15.12 7.47
CA GLU A 267 17.67 -14.60 6.31
C GLU A 267 17.26 -13.12 6.49
N ALA A 268 16.85 -12.72 7.69
CA ALA A 268 16.54 -11.32 7.99
C ALA A 268 17.75 -10.40 7.87
N MET A 269 18.90 -10.80 8.42
CA MET A 269 20.14 -10.02 8.39
C MET A 269 20.69 -9.88 6.97
N GLN A 270 20.70 -10.97 6.18
CA GLN A 270 21.12 -10.91 4.78
C GLN A 270 20.25 -9.95 3.96
N LEU A 271 18.93 -10.00 4.13
CA LEU A 271 18.03 -9.08 3.46
C LEU A 271 18.26 -7.63 3.89
N GLN A 272 18.53 -7.40 5.18
CA GLN A 272 18.84 -6.08 5.70
C GLN A 272 20.12 -5.52 5.07
N GLU A 273 21.19 -6.30 5.00
CA GLU A 273 22.44 -5.90 4.33
C GLU A 273 22.23 -5.58 2.84
N THR A 274 21.46 -6.41 2.12
CA THR A 274 21.18 -6.14 0.70
C THR A 274 20.39 -4.85 0.50
N ASN A 275 19.49 -4.53 1.43
CA ASN A 275 18.71 -3.29 1.40
C ASN A 275 19.56 -2.06 1.73
N ASP A 276 20.42 -2.16 2.75
CA ASP A 276 21.31 -1.06 3.13
C ASP A 276 22.32 -0.74 2.00
N LYS A 277 22.85 -1.78 1.33
CA LYS A 277 23.71 -1.62 0.13
C LYS A 277 22.97 -0.98 -1.05
N ARG A 278 21.67 -1.25 -1.22
CA ARG A 278 20.84 -0.62 -2.27
C ARG A 278 20.56 0.84 -1.96
N ASP A 279 20.28 1.17 -0.70
CA ASP A 279 20.00 2.54 -0.26
C ASP A 279 21.20 3.48 -0.50
N HIS A 280 22.44 3.00 -0.31
CA HIS A 280 23.66 3.78 -0.57
C HIS A 280 23.97 3.99 -2.06
N ASN A 281 23.54 3.07 -2.94
CA ASN A 281 23.85 3.13 -4.37
C ASN A 281 22.80 3.85 -5.22
N THR A 282 21.65 4.24 -4.65
CA THR A 282 20.61 4.94 -5.40
C THR A 282 20.84 6.44 -5.45
N THR A 283 21.38 6.92 -6.56
CA THR A 283 21.13 8.29 -7.06
C THR A 283 19.63 8.56 -7.14
N LYS A 284 19.23 9.81 -6.87
CA LYS A 284 17.87 10.37 -6.64
C LYS A 284 16.72 10.02 -7.63
N ASP A 285 16.89 9.12 -8.59
CA ASP A 285 15.93 8.80 -9.63
C ASP A 285 15.45 7.34 -9.57
N SER A 286 14.36 7.06 -8.85
CA SER A 286 13.22 6.34 -9.43
C SER A 286 12.04 6.31 -8.46
N LYS A 287 10.83 6.58 -8.95
CA LYS A 287 9.58 6.39 -8.20
C LYS A 287 9.30 4.90 -7.89
N ASN A 288 10.03 3.99 -8.55
CA ASN A 288 9.87 2.53 -8.45
C ASN A 288 10.73 1.89 -7.34
N SER A 289 11.86 2.48 -6.94
CA SER A 289 12.67 1.97 -5.81
C SER A 289 11.89 2.02 -4.49
N SER A 290 10.98 2.99 -4.37
CA SER A 290 10.28 3.28 -3.13
C SER A 290 9.15 2.30 -2.78
N SER A 291 8.62 1.54 -3.75
CA SER A 291 7.64 0.46 -3.50
C SER A 291 8.34 -0.90 -3.30
N LEU A 292 9.42 -1.14 -4.03
CA LEU A 292 10.22 -2.36 -3.92
C LEU A 292 10.94 -2.43 -2.56
N GLY A 293 11.47 -1.30 -2.07
CA GLY A 293 12.09 -1.20 -0.76
C GLY A 293 11.12 -1.46 0.41
N ILE A 294 9.85 -1.06 0.28
CA ILE A 294 8.83 -1.36 1.31
C ILE A 294 8.53 -2.87 1.35
N SER A 295 8.37 -3.51 0.19
CA SER A 295 8.14 -4.96 0.11
C SER A 295 9.26 -5.77 0.75
N SER A 296 10.51 -5.36 0.56
CA SER A 296 11.67 -6.03 1.18
C SER A 296 11.78 -5.79 2.69
N ILE A 297 11.32 -4.63 3.18
CA ILE A 297 11.25 -4.33 4.62
C ILE A 297 10.18 -5.20 5.30
N ASP A 298 9.04 -5.39 4.64
CA ASP A 298 7.97 -6.22 5.15
C ASP A 298 8.37 -7.71 5.22
N GLU A 299 9.22 -8.16 4.29
CA GLU A 299 9.83 -9.48 4.31
C GLU A 299 10.80 -9.67 5.48
N ILE A 300 11.63 -8.67 5.79
CA ILE A 300 12.49 -8.67 6.98
C ILE A 300 11.65 -8.74 8.27
N LEU A 301 10.57 -7.97 8.36
CA LEU A 301 9.66 -8.01 9.51
C LEU A 301 9.01 -9.38 9.70
N LEU A 302 8.63 -10.03 8.60
CA LEU A 302 8.07 -11.39 8.64
C LEU A 302 9.07 -12.36 9.29
N TYR A 303 10.33 -12.30 8.89
CA TYR A 303 11.37 -13.18 9.45
C TYR A 303 11.63 -12.93 10.92
N TYR A 304 11.72 -11.68 11.37
CA TYR A 304 11.87 -11.39 12.79
C TYR A 304 10.63 -11.79 13.62
N ASN A 305 9.41 -11.70 13.06
CA ASN A 305 8.21 -12.21 13.73
C ASN A 305 8.23 -13.73 13.85
N MET A 306 8.64 -14.45 12.80
CA MET A 306 8.80 -15.91 12.84
C MET A 306 9.86 -16.34 13.85
N ALA A 307 10.98 -15.61 13.91
CA ALA A 307 12.03 -15.85 14.89
C ALA A 307 11.52 -15.66 16.32
N GLU A 308 10.76 -14.60 16.60
CA GLU A 308 10.17 -14.37 17.93
C GLU A 308 9.11 -15.42 18.27
N GLU A 309 8.25 -15.81 17.33
CA GLU A 309 7.23 -16.84 17.56
C GLU A 309 7.84 -18.22 17.84
N GLU A 310 8.88 -18.61 17.10
CA GLU A 310 9.59 -19.87 17.35
C GLU A 310 10.38 -19.82 18.65
N LEU A 311 11.05 -18.71 18.94
CA LEU A 311 11.76 -18.53 20.21
C LEU A 311 10.78 -18.63 21.38
N ASN A 312 9.66 -17.92 21.37
CA ASN A 312 8.65 -17.99 22.43
C ASN A 312 8.08 -19.41 22.67
N LYS A 313 8.15 -20.31 21.68
CA LYS A 313 7.73 -21.72 21.86
C LYS A 313 8.80 -22.58 22.52
N SER A 314 10.07 -22.27 22.30
CA SER A 314 11.21 -23.03 22.81
C SER A 314 11.97 -22.36 23.95
N MET A 315 11.58 -21.13 24.32
CA MET A 315 12.30 -20.28 25.26
C MET A 315 12.23 -20.82 26.67
N ASP A 316 13.40 -20.98 27.29
CA ASP A 316 13.52 -21.18 28.73
C ASP A 316 13.67 -19.82 29.42
N PRO A 317 12.71 -19.41 30.28
CA PRO A 317 12.81 -18.12 30.98
C PRO A 317 14.00 -18.03 31.93
N GLU A 318 14.62 -19.15 32.34
CA GLU A 318 15.81 -19.15 33.19
C GLU A 318 17.13 -19.06 32.40
N ASP A 319 17.11 -19.28 31.08
CA ASP A 319 18.30 -19.19 30.24
C ASP A 319 18.60 -17.73 29.83
N ASN A 320 19.74 -17.23 30.29
CA ASN A 320 20.25 -15.90 29.95
C ASN A 320 20.43 -15.74 28.42
N SER A 321 20.81 -16.81 27.71
CA SER A 321 21.05 -16.78 26.27
C SER A 321 19.75 -16.50 25.50
N ASP A 322 18.65 -17.14 25.89
CA ASP A 322 17.34 -16.94 25.29
C ASP A 322 16.79 -15.54 25.59
N GLN A 323 17.02 -15.00 26.79
CA GLN A 323 16.64 -13.62 27.12
C GLN A 323 17.40 -12.59 26.28
N ILE A 324 18.70 -12.77 26.09
CA ILE A 324 19.53 -11.90 25.23
C ILE A 324 19.06 -12.03 23.77
N LEU A 325 18.80 -13.25 23.30
CA LEU A 325 18.31 -13.51 21.95
C LEU A 325 16.94 -12.87 21.71
N SER A 326 16.03 -12.92 22.69
CA SER A 326 14.72 -12.27 22.62
C SER A 326 14.85 -10.75 22.51
N THR A 327 15.81 -10.17 23.24
CA THR A 327 16.09 -8.73 23.23
C THR A 327 16.67 -8.31 21.88
N PHE A 328 17.60 -9.10 21.34
CA PHE A 328 18.18 -8.88 20.01
C PHE A 328 17.11 -8.91 18.90
N ILE A 329 16.24 -9.93 18.89
CA ILE A 329 15.18 -10.05 17.88
C ILE A 329 14.22 -8.87 17.99
N ARG A 330 13.82 -8.49 19.21
CA ARG A 330 12.91 -7.35 19.44
C ARG A 330 13.53 -6.03 19.01
N TYR A 331 14.79 -5.80 19.34
CA TYR A 331 15.52 -4.60 18.92
C TYR A 331 15.53 -4.47 17.40
N ASN A 332 16.03 -5.48 16.69
CA ASN A 332 16.13 -5.43 15.24
C ASN A 332 14.75 -5.28 14.57
N ARG A 333 13.73 -6.00 15.07
CA ARG A 333 12.36 -5.82 14.58
C ARG A 333 11.86 -4.39 14.76
N LEU A 334 12.05 -3.80 15.94
CA LEU A 334 11.62 -2.43 16.22
C LEU A 334 12.35 -1.43 15.31
N PHE A 335 13.65 -1.59 15.08
CA PHE A 335 14.39 -0.72 14.17
C PHE A 335 13.93 -0.84 12.72
N VAL A 336 13.58 -2.04 12.25
CA VAL A 336 13.00 -2.22 10.91
C VAL A 336 11.63 -1.53 10.81
N LEU A 337 10.80 -1.59 11.86
CA LEU A 337 9.53 -0.83 11.92
C LEU A 337 9.76 0.68 11.91
N ILE A 338 10.72 1.17 12.68
CA ILE A 338 11.05 2.61 12.73
C ILE A 338 11.57 3.07 11.37
N LYS A 339 12.50 2.34 10.73
CA LYS A 339 13.01 2.66 9.38
C LYS A 339 11.88 2.74 8.35
N ARG A 340 10.91 1.82 8.40
CA ARG A 340 9.73 1.83 7.53
C ARG A 340 8.88 3.09 7.76
N ASP A 341 8.50 3.33 9.01
CA ASP A 341 7.54 4.37 9.36
C ASP A 341 8.17 5.78 9.20
N ALA A 342 9.49 5.92 9.41
CA ALA A 342 10.25 7.15 9.13
C ALA A 342 10.20 7.51 7.65
N ARG A 343 10.47 6.54 6.76
CA ARG A 343 10.32 6.74 5.30
C ARG A 343 8.90 7.13 4.90
N MET A 344 7.89 6.57 5.56
CA MET A 344 6.50 6.96 5.31
C MET A 344 6.21 8.37 5.81
N PHE A 345 6.75 8.74 6.97
CA PHE A 345 6.65 10.07 7.55
C PHE A 345 7.21 11.14 6.62
N ASP A 346 8.45 10.95 6.10
CA ASP A 346 9.09 11.92 5.20
C ASP A 346 8.29 12.13 3.91
N LYS A 347 7.77 11.04 3.33
CA LYS A 347 6.89 11.11 2.16
C LYS A 347 5.62 11.91 2.46
N LEU A 348 5.02 11.73 3.63
CA LEU A 348 3.79 12.42 4.00
C LEU A 348 4.04 13.90 4.32
N ILE A 349 5.12 14.23 5.03
CA ILE A 349 5.53 15.62 5.31
C ILE A 349 5.83 16.35 3.99
N THR A 350 6.54 15.72 3.06
CA THR A 350 6.81 16.31 1.74
C THR A 350 5.51 16.57 0.96
N GLN A 351 4.56 15.62 1.02
CA GLN A 351 3.23 15.80 0.42
C GLN A 351 2.42 16.91 1.11
N TRP A 352 2.55 17.05 2.42
CA TRP A 352 1.91 18.10 3.21
C TRP A 352 2.44 19.48 2.80
N ASN A 353 3.75 19.67 2.86
CA ASN A 353 4.42 20.94 2.56
C ASN A 353 4.21 21.39 1.11
N SER A 354 4.19 20.45 0.14
CA SER A 354 3.93 20.77 -1.27
C SER A 354 2.48 21.18 -1.54
N LYS A 355 1.50 20.52 -0.91
CA LYS A 355 0.07 20.73 -1.21
C LYS A 355 -0.59 21.80 -0.37
N ILE A 356 -0.09 22.11 0.83
CA ILE A 356 -0.71 23.10 1.71
C ILE A 356 -0.82 24.47 1.01
N LYS A 357 0.19 24.85 0.21
CA LYS A 357 0.19 26.10 -0.59
C LYS A 357 -0.94 26.15 -1.63
N PHE A 358 -1.34 25.02 -2.20
CA PHE A 358 -2.38 24.93 -3.24
C PHE A 358 -3.80 24.78 -2.65
N ILE A 359 -3.91 24.07 -1.54
CA ILE A 359 -5.18 23.72 -0.88
C ILE A 359 -5.91 24.96 -0.35
N ILE A 360 -5.17 25.98 0.08
CA ILE A 360 -5.69 27.26 0.58
C ILE A 360 -6.61 27.98 -0.44
N ARG A 361 -6.49 27.70 -1.75
CA ARG A 361 -7.27 28.38 -2.80
C ARG A 361 -8.63 27.75 -3.14
N LYS A 362 -8.95 26.56 -2.62
CA LYS A 362 -10.23 25.87 -2.91
C LYS A 362 -10.86 25.38 -1.62
N HIS A 363 -11.94 26.03 -1.17
CA HIS A 363 -12.75 25.74 0.04
C HIS A 363 -13.36 24.32 0.14
N SER A 364 -13.00 23.37 -0.73
CA SER A 364 -13.58 22.01 -0.79
C SER A 364 -12.73 20.92 -0.12
N THR A 365 -11.81 21.28 0.79
CA THR A 365 -10.63 20.46 1.12
C THR A 365 -10.41 20.14 2.61
N GLU A 366 -11.26 20.62 3.53
CA GLU A 366 -11.07 20.41 4.98
C GLU A 366 -11.03 18.93 5.37
N LYS A 367 -11.90 18.09 4.79
CA LYS A 367 -11.89 16.63 5.00
C LYS A 367 -10.60 15.98 4.51
N TYR A 368 -9.98 16.49 3.45
CA TYR A 368 -8.71 15.98 2.94
C TYR A 368 -7.55 16.34 3.88
N LEU A 369 -7.51 17.59 4.35
CA LEU A 369 -6.52 18.04 5.34
C LEU A 369 -6.63 17.25 6.64
N GLN A 370 -7.85 17.06 7.16
CA GLN A 370 -8.08 16.28 8.36
C GLN A 370 -7.63 14.82 8.19
N HIS A 371 -7.91 14.21 7.03
CA HIS A 371 -7.45 12.85 6.74
C HIS A 371 -5.93 12.76 6.67
N LYS A 372 -5.28 13.71 5.99
CA LYS A 372 -3.82 13.73 5.83
C LYS A 372 -3.11 14.00 7.14
N TYR A 373 -3.58 14.96 7.92
CA TYR A 373 -3.10 15.21 9.27
C TYR A 373 -3.23 13.95 10.13
N GLY A 374 -4.40 13.30 10.14
CA GLY A 374 -4.60 12.06 10.90
C GLY A 374 -3.74 10.88 10.45
N GLU A 375 -3.28 10.85 9.20
CA GLU A 375 -2.27 9.88 8.73
C GLU A 375 -0.89 10.19 9.32
N ILE A 376 -0.45 11.45 9.26
CA ILE A 376 0.84 11.92 9.79
C ILE A 376 0.90 11.71 11.31
N GLU A 377 -0.14 12.17 12.02
CA GLU A 377 -0.26 12.04 13.48
C GLU A 377 -0.15 10.58 13.92
N ARG A 378 -0.83 9.68 13.21
CA ARG A 378 -0.81 8.26 13.52
C ARG A 378 0.57 7.65 13.33
N ILE A 379 1.25 7.97 12.22
CA ILE A 379 2.59 7.42 11.94
C ILE A 379 3.59 7.93 12.96
N SER A 380 3.54 9.22 13.29
CA SER A 380 4.39 9.79 14.33
C SER A 380 4.14 9.18 15.71
N LYS A 381 2.88 8.99 16.12
CA LYS A 381 2.56 8.28 17.39
C LYS A 381 3.03 6.82 17.36
N GLY A 382 3.04 6.20 16.19
CA GLY A 382 3.63 4.89 15.98
C GLY A 382 5.15 4.92 16.22
N LEU A 383 5.84 5.85 15.57
CA LEU A 383 7.29 6.05 15.70
C LEU A 383 7.70 6.34 17.14
N THR A 384 7.06 7.29 17.81
CA THR A 384 7.36 7.59 19.22
C THR A 384 7.11 6.38 20.11
N SER A 385 6.01 5.65 19.90
CA SER A 385 5.74 4.41 20.65
C SER A 385 6.78 3.32 20.40
N TYR A 386 7.30 3.17 19.18
CA TYR A 386 8.36 2.20 18.90
C TYR A 386 9.70 2.64 19.49
N LEU A 387 10.05 3.92 19.41
CA LEU A 387 11.26 4.48 20.03
C LEU A 387 11.22 4.31 21.56
N SER A 388 10.08 4.57 22.21
CA SER A 388 9.90 4.30 23.65
C SER A 388 10.00 2.82 23.99
N GLN A 389 9.54 1.92 23.11
CA GLN A 389 9.72 0.47 23.31
C GLN A 389 11.20 0.07 23.20
N VAL A 390 11.96 0.69 22.31
CA VAL A 390 13.42 0.48 22.21
C VAL A 390 14.11 0.98 23.47
N LEU A 391 13.75 2.17 23.98
CA LEU A 391 14.27 2.71 25.24
C LEU A 391 14.04 1.77 26.44
N ALA A 392 12.91 1.06 26.45
CA ALA A 392 12.57 0.10 27.49
C ALA A 392 13.29 -1.26 27.37
N LEU A 393 14.08 -1.50 26.32
CA LEU A 393 14.79 -2.78 26.16
C LEU A 393 15.99 -2.89 27.12
N PRO A 394 16.24 -4.10 27.66
CA PRO A 394 17.43 -4.35 28.49
C PRO A 394 18.73 -4.01 27.75
N GLY A 395 19.60 -3.25 28.41
CA GLY A 395 20.88 -2.81 27.87
C GLY A 395 20.84 -1.59 26.94
N VAL A 396 19.66 -1.02 26.66
CA VAL A 396 19.55 0.29 25.98
C VAL A 396 19.65 1.44 26.98
N TYR A 397 18.98 1.34 28.13
CA TYR A 397 19.00 2.36 29.18
C TYR A 397 20.38 2.60 29.80
N SER A 398 21.28 1.62 29.72
CA SER A 398 22.65 1.73 30.25
C SER A 398 23.60 2.51 29.33
N ASP A 399 23.15 2.86 28.12
CA ASP A 399 23.90 3.62 27.14
C ASP A 399 23.33 5.03 27.05
N ASP A 400 24.00 5.98 27.72
CA ASP A 400 23.57 7.37 27.80
C ASP A 400 23.54 8.05 26.43
N GLU A 401 24.46 7.69 25.54
CA GLU A 401 24.54 8.25 24.18
C GLU A 401 23.37 7.78 23.33
N LEU A 402 23.10 6.47 23.31
CA LEU A 402 21.93 5.94 22.60
C LEU A 402 20.61 6.44 23.19
N THR A 403 20.53 6.55 24.51
CA THR A 403 19.34 7.05 25.21
C THR A 403 19.07 8.51 24.82
N SER A 404 20.11 9.34 24.78
CA SER A 404 20.01 10.72 24.30
C SER A 404 19.59 10.77 22.82
N ALA A 405 20.15 9.90 21.96
CA ALA A 405 19.78 9.77 20.55
C ALA A 405 18.30 9.48 20.34
N LEU A 406 17.78 8.50 21.09
CA LEU A 406 16.39 8.07 20.99
C LEU A 406 15.43 9.13 21.53
N ASN A 407 15.80 9.84 22.60
CA ASN A 407 15.01 10.96 23.12
C ASN A 407 14.95 12.13 22.12
N LEU A 408 16.08 12.45 21.47
CA LEU A 408 16.11 13.43 20.39
C LEU A 408 15.20 13.02 19.24
N ALA A 409 15.22 11.74 18.85
CA ALA A 409 14.36 11.22 17.80
C ALA A 409 12.86 11.35 18.13
N ILE A 410 12.48 11.09 19.39
CA ILE A 410 11.11 11.27 19.87
C ILE A 410 10.71 12.75 19.78
N ALA A 411 11.54 13.64 20.32
CA ALA A 411 11.31 15.09 20.27
C ALA A 411 11.20 15.60 18.83
N TYR A 412 12.05 15.11 17.91
CA TYR A 412 11.99 15.48 16.49
C TYR A 412 10.63 15.16 15.85
N TYR A 413 10.10 13.95 16.05
CA TYR A 413 8.83 13.55 15.43
C TYR A 413 7.63 14.30 16.04
N GLU A 414 7.63 14.52 17.36
CA GLU A 414 6.58 15.28 18.04
C GLU A 414 6.58 16.75 17.60
N SER A 415 7.74 17.41 17.67
CA SER A 415 7.91 18.81 17.27
C SER A 415 7.69 19.03 15.77
N SER A 416 7.96 18.01 14.93
CA SER A 416 7.64 18.05 13.50
C SER A 416 6.14 18.16 13.24
N ILE A 417 5.30 17.46 14.01
CA ILE A 417 3.83 17.58 13.88
C ILE A 417 3.38 18.97 14.32
N GLU A 418 3.83 19.39 15.49
CA GLU A 418 3.47 20.68 16.07
C GLU A 418 3.82 21.82 15.12
N SER A 419 5.04 21.79 14.58
CA SER A 419 5.58 22.85 13.72
C SER A 419 5.09 22.77 12.28
N TYR A 420 5.35 21.67 11.56
CA TYR A 420 4.99 21.58 10.14
C TYR A 420 3.48 21.56 9.91
N CYS A 421 2.71 20.98 10.83
CA CYS A 421 1.27 20.76 10.63
C CYS A 421 0.40 21.70 11.46
N LEU A 422 0.41 21.61 12.79
CA LEU A 422 -0.56 22.33 13.62
C LEU A 422 -0.31 23.84 13.58
N ALA A 423 0.91 24.28 13.89
CA ALA A 423 1.26 25.69 13.94
C ALA A 423 1.02 26.36 12.57
N THR A 424 1.40 25.71 11.47
CA THR A 424 1.10 26.25 10.13
C THR A 424 -0.40 26.39 9.86
N LEU A 425 -1.24 25.44 10.29
CA LEU A 425 -2.70 25.54 10.16
C LEU A 425 -3.28 26.68 10.99
N TYR A 426 -2.86 26.84 12.24
CA TYR A 426 -3.29 27.94 13.10
C TYR A 426 -2.85 29.29 12.53
N LYS A 427 -1.61 29.38 12.02
CA LYS A 427 -1.09 30.55 11.30
C LYS A 427 -1.99 30.92 10.12
N ILE A 428 -2.35 29.95 9.28
CA ILE A 428 -3.21 30.16 8.11
C ILE A 428 -4.62 30.61 8.52
N LYS A 429 -5.15 30.09 9.63
CA LYS A 429 -6.46 30.49 10.17
C LYS A 429 -6.46 31.88 10.85
N GLY A 430 -5.32 32.57 10.93
CA GLY A 430 -5.20 33.87 11.60
C GLY A 430 -5.15 33.76 13.14
N LYS A 431 -4.99 32.55 13.68
CA LYS A 431 -4.87 32.28 15.11
C LYS A 431 -3.40 32.38 15.53
N HIS A 432 -2.91 33.61 15.61
CA HIS A 432 -1.48 33.89 15.76
C HIS A 432 -0.94 33.49 17.14
N LEU A 433 -1.71 33.65 18.22
CA LEU A 433 -1.28 33.28 19.57
C LEU A 433 -1.08 31.77 19.70
N GLU A 434 -2.08 30.98 19.28
CA GLU A 434 -1.99 29.52 19.32
C GLU A 434 -0.89 29.01 18.39
N SER A 435 -0.71 29.63 17.22
CA SER A 435 0.39 29.29 16.33
C SER A 435 1.76 29.59 16.93
N MET A 436 1.90 30.71 17.65
CA MET A 436 3.17 31.09 18.29
C MET A 436 3.49 30.12 19.42
N ALA A 437 2.52 29.82 20.28
CA ALA A 437 2.69 28.88 21.39
C ALA A 437 3.17 27.50 20.92
N LEU A 438 2.61 27.00 19.81
CA LEU A 438 3.03 25.72 19.24
C LEU A 438 4.45 25.76 18.65
N PHE A 439 4.86 26.84 18.01
CA PHE A 439 6.24 26.95 17.52
C PHE A 439 7.25 27.09 18.66
N THR A 440 6.91 27.83 19.72
CA THR A 440 7.81 27.98 20.89
C THR A 440 7.97 26.68 21.66
N ASP A 441 6.86 25.96 21.90
CA ASP A 441 6.87 24.65 22.58
C ASP A 441 7.68 23.62 21.80
N ALA A 442 7.46 23.54 20.48
CA ALA A 442 8.22 22.64 19.61
C ALA A 442 9.73 22.96 19.60
N LEU A 443 10.10 24.24 19.66
CA LEU A 443 11.49 24.70 19.67
C LEU A 443 12.18 24.41 21.01
N GLU A 444 11.48 24.62 22.13
CA GLU A 444 11.96 24.27 23.48
C GLU A 444 12.24 22.76 23.57
N LYS A 445 11.28 21.92 23.19
CA LYS A 445 11.43 20.44 23.18
C LYS A 445 12.63 19.96 22.37
N ILE A 446 12.88 20.55 21.19
CA ILE A 446 14.02 20.17 20.34
C ILE A 446 15.32 20.63 20.97
N LYS A 447 15.40 21.89 21.45
CA LYS A 447 16.63 22.45 22.02
C LYS A 447 17.04 21.74 23.32
N ASP A 448 16.08 21.44 24.19
CA ASP A 448 16.32 20.70 25.44
C ASP A 448 16.82 19.28 25.19
N SER A 449 16.39 18.67 24.08
CA SER A 449 16.80 17.32 23.69
C SER A 449 18.11 17.28 22.88
N ASN A 450 18.55 18.43 22.35
CA ASN A 450 19.70 18.56 21.45
C ASN A 450 20.99 19.01 22.17
N ASN A 451 21.25 18.48 23.37
CA ASN A 451 22.39 18.89 24.19
C ASN A 451 23.76 18.41 23.67
N ASN A 452 23.79 17.44 22.76
CA ASN A 452 25.02 16.83 22.23
C ASN A 452 25.03 16.87 20.70
N ASN A 453 25.88 17.72 20.12
CA ASN A 453 25.92 18.03 18.69
C ASN A 453 26.38 16.89 17.75
N ASN A 454 26.79 15.73 18.28
CA ASN A 454 27.42 14.65 17.51
C ASN A 454 26.71 13.29 17.62
N ILE A 455 25.41 13.27 17.93
CA ILE A 455 24.70 11.99 18.05
C ILE A 455 24.22 11.51 16.67
N GLU A 456 24.93 10.54 16.10
CA GLU A 456 24.39 9.73 15.00
C GLU A 456 23.35 8.75 15.54
N ILE A 457 22.08 8.97 15.22
CA ILE A 457 21.02 8.03 15.57
C ILE A 457 21.22 6.74 14.77
N PRO A 458 21.14 5.55 15.39
CA PRO A 458 21.35 4.28 14.69
C PRO A 458 20.48 4.16 13.44
N CYS A 459 21.07 3.58 12.39
CA CYS A 459 20.44 3.36 11.08
C CYS A 459 20.11 4.61 10.24
N GLY A 460 20.64 5.79 10.59
CA GLY A 460 20.51 7.01 9.76
C GLY A 460 19.05 7.50 9.64
N ILE A 461 18.23 7.26 10.67
CA ILE A 461 16.80 7.56 10.67
C ILE A 461 16.55 9.07 10.71
N ILE A 462 17.38 9.79 11.45
CA ILE A 462 17.41 11.25 11.54
C ILE A 462 18.87 11.67 11.45
N SER A 463 19.18 12.59 10.55
CA SER A 463 20.49 13.25 10.48
C SER A 463 20.47 14.56 11.27
N ASN A 464 21.63 15.03 11.70
CA ASN A 464 21.77 16.37 12.28
C ASN A 464 21.25 17.46 11.33
N GLU A 465 21.39 17.27 10.02
CA GLU A 465 20.83 18.16 9.01
C GLU A 465 19.30 18.27 9.12
N ASN A 466 18.58 17.15 9.29
CA ASN A 466 17.12 17.15 9.42
C ASN A 466 16.67 17.90 10.68
N VAL A 467 17.41 17.76 11.79
CA VAL A 467 17.12 18.44 13.05
C VAL A 467 17.33 19.95 12.89
N GLN A 468 18.45 20.35 12.27
CA GLN A 468 18.73 21.76 12.00
C GLN A 468 17.72 22.36 11.02
N ASP A 469 17.31 21.62 9.99
CA ASP A 469 16.26 22.05 9.06
C ASP A 469 14.93 22.30 9.79
N LEU A 470 14.58 21.44 10.74
CA LEU A 470 13.39 21.63 11.58
C LEU A 470 13.53 22.87 12.46
N ILE A 471 14.67 23.06 13.14
CA ILE A 471 14.93 24.25 13.97
C ILE A 471 14.84 25.53 13.13
N ASN A 472 15.48 25.56 11.96
CA ASN A 472 15.42 26.69 11.04
C ASN A 472 13.99 26.97 10.58
N PHE A 473 13.21 25.90 10.29
CA PHE A 473 11.82 26.04 9.92
C PHE A 473 10.95 26.58 11.06
N THR A 474 11.16 26.13 12.30
CA THR A 474 10.39 26.60 13.46
C THR A 474 10.70 28.06 13.79
N GLU A 475 11.98 28.46 13.72
CA GLU A 475 12.42 29.85 13.95
C GLU A 475 11.85 30.80 12.90
N GLN A 476 11.93 30.45 11.61
CA GLN A 476 11.27 31.19 10.53
C GLN A 476 9.74 31.22 10.71
N GLY A 477 9.17 30.13 11.24
CA GLY A 477 7.77 30.05 11.63
C GLY A 477 7.38 31.10 12.68
N CYS A 478 8.14 31.19 13.77
CA CYS A 478 7.98 32.19 14.84
C CYS A 478 8.04 33.62 14.29
N GLU A 479 9.08 33.95 13.53
CA GLU A 479 9.24 35.28 12.94
C GLU A 479 8.08 35.61 11.98
N SER A 480 7.67 34.65 11.16
CA SER A 480 6.54 34.79 10.26
C SER A 480 5.24 35.08 11.01
N VAL A 481 4.96 34.37 12.12
CA VAL A 481 3.76 34.59 12.94
C VAL A 481 3.81 35.95 13.62
N LYS A 482 4.96 36.34 14.19
CA LYS A 482 5.17 37.64 14.82
C LYS A 482 4.91 38.78 13.83
N ASN A 483 5.48 38.69 12.63
CA ASN A 483 5.30 39.69 11.58
C ASN A 483 3.84 39.78 11.11
N LEU A 484 3.17 38.63 10.96
CA LEU A 484 1.74 38.58 10.61
C LEU A 484 0.86 39.18 11.70
N ALA A 485 1.15 38.91 12.98
CA ALA A 485 0.42 39.47 14.11
C ALA A 485 0.56 40.99 14.17
N LEU A 486 1.79 41.52 14.05
CA LEU A 486 2.05 42.96 14.00
C LEU A 486 1.38 43.62 12.80
N TYR A 487 1.35 42.96 11.65
CA TYR A 487 0.67 43.44 10.46
C TYR A 487 -0.85 43.47 10.65
N ALA A 488 -1.44 42.40 11.20
CA ALA A 488 -2.87 42.33 11.51
C ALA A 488 -3.29 43.41 12.50
N GLU A 489 -2.47 43.66 13.53
CA GLU A 489 -2.69 44.72 14.51
C GLU A 489 -2.64 46.12 13.86
N LYS A 490 -1.65 46.39 13.00
CA LYS A 490 -1.57 47.66 12.24
C LYS A 490 -2.79 47.87 11.35
N LEU A 491 -3.31 46.80 10.74
CA LEU A 491 -4.54 46.82 9.95
C LEU A 491 -5.76 47.17 10.78
N GLN A 492 -5.91 46.54 11.95
CA GLN A 492 -7.02 46.82 12.87
C GLN A 492 -6.98 48.25 13.42
N ARG A 493 -5.80 48.75 13.79
CA ARG A 493 -5.62 50.14 14.24
C ARG A 493 -6.01 51.16 13.16
N LYS A 494 -5.75 50.86 11.88
CA LYS A 494 -6.20 51.69 10.74
C LYS A 494 -7.71 51.57 10.48
N ALA A 495 -8.29 50.39 10.67
CA ALA A 495 -9.72 50.12 10.46
C ALA A 495 -10.63 50.69 11.58
N GLY A 496 -10.07 51.06 12.74
CA GLY A 496 -10.82 51.56 13.90
C GLY A 496 -11.66 52.83 13.68
N ASN A 497 -11.50 53.52 12.54
CA ASN A 497 -12.26 54.73 12.21
C ASN A 497 -13.36 54.52 11.14
N ILE A 498 -13.66 53.29 10.72
CA ILE A 498 -14.63 53.05 9.65
C ILE A 498 -15.92 52.46 10.24
N LYS A 499 -16.95 53.31 10.39
CA LYS A 499 -18.28 52.96 10.93
C LYS A 499 -19.09 51.95 10.08
N PHE A 500 -18.67 51.69 8.85
CA PHE A 500 -19.41 50.86 7.88
C PHE A 500 -18.49 49.90 7.14
N GLU A 501 -18.95 48.67 6.87
CA GLU A 501 -18.26 47.77 5.94
C GLU A 501 -18.38 48.31 4.51
N GLY A 502 -17.27 48.72 3.90
CA GLY A 502 -17.23 49.10 2.49
C GLY A 502 -17.48 47.88 1.59
N THR A 503 -18.72 47.73 1.11
CA THR A 503 -19.14 46.62 0.25
C THR A 503 -18.93 46.87 -1.24
N VAL A 504 -18.73 48.13 -1.65
CA VAL A 504 -18.52 48.51 -3.06
C VAL A 504 -17.42 49.56 -3.14
N ALA A 505 -16.42 49.31 -3.98
CA ALA A 505 -15.40 50.28 -4.35
C ALA A 505 -15.54 50.58 -5.84
N GLU A 506 -16.03 51.78 -6.18
CA GLU A 506 -16.19 52.21 -7.58
C GLU A 506 -14.85 52.60 -8.25
N ASN A 507 -13.83 52.94 -7.46
CA ASN A 507 -12.53 53.37 -7.97
C ASN A 507 -11.37 52.62 -7.30
N ILE A 508 -10.64 51.85 -8.11
CA ILE A 508 -9.52 50.98 -7.69
C ILE A 508 -8.35 51.75 -7.07
N HIS A 509 -8.21 53.04 -7.38
CA HIS A 509 -7.13 53.90 -6.88
C HIS A 509 -7.38 54.48 -5.48
N ILE A 510 -8.58 54.28 -4.92
CA ILE A 510 -8.98 54.79 -3.59
C ILE A 510 -8.97 53.65 -2.54
N VAL A 511 -8.69 52.42 -2.96
CA VAL A 511 -8.82 51.23 -2.11
C VAL A 511 -7.54 50.99 -1.32
N ASP A 512 -7.51 51.42 -0.06
CA ASP A 512 -6.45 51.03 0.87
C ASP A 512 -6.63 49.54 1.26
N PRO A 513 -5.55 48.73 1.30
CA PRO A 513 -5.59 47.32 1.70
C PRO A 513 -6.27 47.07 3.05
N SER A 514 -6.34 48.09 3.91
CA SER A 514 -7.03 48.06 5.21
C SER A 514 -8.56 48.03 5.13
N ILE A 515 -9.15 48.35 3.98
CA ILE A 515 -10.61 48.45 3.78
C ILE A 515 -11.17 47.20 3.10
N THR A 516 -10.37 46.48 2.32
CA THR A 516 -10.82 45.33 1.53
C THR A 516 -10.73 43.99 2.26
N LYS A 517 -11.89 43.34 2.48
CA LYS A 517 -11.94 41.92 2.81
C LYS A 517 -12.01 41.08 1.53
N LEU A 518 -11.04 40.19 1.33
CA LEU A 518 -10.90 39.36 0.10
C LEU A 518 -12.12 38.49 -0.25
N HIS A 519 -13.00 38.20 0.72
CA HIS A 519 -14.20 37.39 0.49
C HIS A 519 -15.34 38.16 -0.20
N ASN A 520 -15.30 39.50 -0.21
CA ASN A 520 -16.32 40.37 -0.81
C ASN A 520 -15.92 40.91 -2.19
N LEU A 521 -14.73 40.54 -2.69
CA LEU A 521 -14.32 40.86 -4.05
C LEU A 521 -15.13 40.00 -5.02
N PHE A 522 -15.91 40.65 -5.89
CA PHE A 522 -16.50 39.98 -7.04
C PHE A 522 -15.38 39.25 -7.80
N PRO A 523 -15.50 37.94 -8.09
CA PRO A 523 -14.42 37.19 -8.71
C PRO A 523 -14.17 37.72 -10.13
N LEU A 524 -13.18 38.59 -10.27
CA LEU A 524 -12.78 39.22 -11.54
C LEU A 524 -12.23 38.22 -12.57
N LYS A 525 -12.05 36.94 -12.22
CA LYS A 525 -11.54 35.91 -13.11
C LYS A 525 -12.58 34.80 -13.31
N PRO A 526 -12.97 34.48 -14.55
CA PRO A 526 -13.81 33.32 -14.82
C PRO A 526 -13.11 32.05 -14.32
N ILE A 527 -13.85 31.22 -13.59
CA ILE A 527 -13.36 29.94 -13.09
C ILE A 527 -13.25 28.99 -14.29
N VAL A 528 -12.06 28.89 -14.88
CA VAL A 528 -11.77 27.91 -15.94
C VAL A 528 -11.86 26.51 -15.33
N LYS A 529 -12.90 25.77 -15.70
CA LYS A 529 -13.07 24.37 -15.34
C LYS A 529 -12.45 23.50 -16.45
N PRO A 530 -11.63 22.49 -16.11
CA PRO A 530 -11.15 21.55 -17.11
C PRO A 530 -12.35 20.78 -17.65
N VAL A 531 -12.61 20.92 -18.95
CA VAL A 531 -13.50 20.05 -19.70
C VAL A 531 -12.64 18.90 -20.21
N MET A 532 -13.12 17.67 -20.08
CA MET A 532 -12.41 16.52 -20.64
C MET A 532 -12.34 16.71 -22.16
N ALA A 533 -11.14 16.97 -22.68
CA ALA A 533 -10.90 16.91 -24.11
C ALA A 533 -11.19 15.48 -24.57
N LYS A 534 -11.88 15.34 -25.72
CA LYS A 534 -12.04 14.04 -26.35
C LYS A 534 -10.63 13.46 -26.59
N PRO A 535 -10.43 12.15 -26.39
CA PRO A 535 -9.14 11.53 -26.66
C PRO A 535 -8.71 11.83 -28.10
N THR A 536 -7.50 12.34 -28.26
CA THR A 536 -6.93 12.68 -29.55
C THR A 536 -6.73 11.38 -30.34
N LEU A 537 -7.54 11.18 -31.36
CA LEU A 537 -7.47 10.01 -32.24
C LEU A 537 -6.71 10.46 -33.48
N TYR A 538 -5.48 9.96 -33.64
CA TYR A 538 -4.72 10.19 -34.85
C TYR A 538 -5.25 9.27 -35.94
N ASP A 539 -5.69 9.84 -37.05
CA ASP A 539 -6.04 9.06 -38.23
C ASP A 539 -4.75 8.59 -38.93
N LEU A 540 -4.19 7.51 -38.38
CA LEU A 540 -2.97 6.90 -38.91
C LEU A 540 -3.20 6.33 -40.32
N ALA A 541 -4.45 6.07 -40.72
CA ALA A 541 -4.76 5.55 -42.06
C ALA A 541 -4.47 6.58 -43.15
N PHE A 542 -4.55 7.87 -42.84
CA PHE A 542 -4.18 8.95 -43.77
C PHE A 542 -2.70 8.87 -44.20
N ASN A 543 -1.82 8.39 -43.32
CA ASN A 543 -0.40 8.21 -43.62
C ASN A 543 -0.13 7.06 -44.62
N TYR A 544 -1.13 6.20 -44.87
CA TYR A 544 -1.03 5.07 -45.79
C TYR A 544 -1.81 5.30 -47.09
N ILE A 545 -2.37 6.50 -47.29
CA ILE A 545 -2.87 6.92 -48.61
C ILE A 545 -1.66 7.32 -49.45
N GLY A 546 -0.96 6.31 -49.98
CA GLY A 546 -0.02 6.50 -51.07
C GLY A 546 -0.80 6.62 -52.38
N LEU A 547 -0.55 7.67 -53.16
CA LEU A 547 -0.88 7.65 -54.58
C LEU A 547 -0.08 6.51 -55.21
N ASP A 548 -0.75 5.61 -55.92
CA ASP A 548 -0.10 4.50 -56.61
C ASP A 548 1.13 4.98 -57.37
N ASN A 549 2.25 4.33 -57.08
CA ASN A 549 3.59 4.72 -57.49
C ASN A 549 3.69 4.99 -59.00
N VAL A 550 3.78 6.27 -59.39
CA VAL A 550 4.48 6.62 -60.63
C VAL A 550 5.99 6.50 -60.31
N PRO A 551 6.74 5.62 -60.99
CA PRO A 551 8.13 5.39 -60.65
C PRO A 551 8.97 6.53 -61.20
N THR A 552 9.32 7.50 -60.37
CA THR A 552 10.31 8.51 -60.72
C THR A 552 11.49 8.47 -59.76
N LYS A 553 12.64 8.24 -60.38
CA LYS A 553 13.98 8.06 -59.86
C LYS A 553 14.38 9.11 -58.80
N THR A 554 15.08 8.60 -57.79
CA THR A 554 16.21 9.19 -57.07
C THR A 554 16.55 10.65 -57.38
N GLN A 555 16.53 11.53 -56.37
CA GLN A 555 17.75 12.19 -55.88
C GLN A 555 17.52 13.20 -54.74
N HIS A 556 18.52 13.21 -53.86
CA HIS A 556 19.05 14.30 -53.03
C HIS A 556 18.42 14.70 -51.69
N GLN A 557 19.36 14.72 -50.72
CA GLN A 557 19.37 15.28 -49.38
C GLN A 557 19.16 16.81 -49.43
N GLU A 558 18.52 17.39 -48.41
CA GLU A 558 19.22 18.30 -47.49
C GLU A 558 18.35 18.67 -46.27
N LYS A 559 19.06 18.94 -45.17
CA LYS A 559 18.54 19.47 -43.90
C LYS A 559 18.20 20.94 -44.09
N GLU A 560 17.18 21.44 -43.40
CA GLU A 560 17.31 22.65 -42.58
C GLU A 560 16.14 22.87 -41.63
N LYS A 561 16.37 23.78 -40.69
CA LYS A 561 15.74 23.98 -39.38
C LYS A 561 15.15 25.41 -39.37
N ILE A 562 14.20 25.66 -38.44
CA ILE A 562 13.72 26.99 -37.94
C ILE A 562 12.65 27.62 -38.88
N SER A 563 11.54 28.26 -38.47
CA SER A 563 11.09 28.98 -37.26
C SER A 563 9.55 29.12 -37.24
N ASN A 564 9.03 29.45 -36.05
CA ASN A 564 7.76 30.14 -35.82
C ASN A 564 7.54 31.33 -36.76
N ASP A 565 6.32 31.60 -37.23
CA ASP A 565 5.44 32.62 -36.63
C ASP A 565 4.03 32.59 -37.26
N SER A 566 3.19 33.41 -36.67
CA SER A 566 1.76 33.36 -36.43
C SER A 566 0.80 33.91 -37.52
N LYS A 567 -0.50 33.64 -37.25
CA LYS A 567 -1.73 34.42 -37.51
C LYS A 567 -2.56 34.19 -38.79
N ASN A 568 -3.77 33.69 -38.48
CA ASN A 568 -5.12 34.13 -38.90
C ASN A 568 -5.47 34.22 -40.39
N VAL A 569 -6.63 33.65 -40.76
CA VAL A 569 -7.90 34.36 -40.97
C VAL A 569 -8.92 33.48 -41.74
N ASN A 570 -10.13 33.40 -41.17
CA ASN A 570 -11.50 33.26 -41.75
C ASN A 570 -12.09 31.97 -42.38
N ASN A 571 -13.22 31.63 -41.73
CA ASN A 571 -14.60 31.46 -42.21
C ASN A 571 -15.10 30.21 -42.95
N GLU A 572 -16.11 29.63 -42.27
CA GLU A 572 -17.42 29.19 -42.78
C GLU A 572 -17.51 27.94 -43.68
N ASN A 573 -18.03 26.84 -43.13
CA ASN A 573 -19.41 26.40 -43.42
C ASN A 573 -19.87 25.16 -42.62
N LYS A 574 -21.02 25.34 -41.95
CA LYS A 574 -22.16 24.42 -41.72
C LYS A 574 -21.92 22.89 -41.62
N LYS A 575 -22.36 22.31 -40.48
CA LYS A 575 -23.48 21.33 -40.42
C LYS A 575 -23.96 21.14 -38.97
N LYS A 576 -25.25 21.46 -38.74
CA LYS A 576 -26.00 21.23 -37.50
C LYS A 576 -26.24 19.73 -37.32
N SER A 577 -25.98 19.18 -36.13
CA SER A 577 -26.39 17.82 -35.76
C SER A 577 -27.39 17.88 -34.61
N PHE A 578 -28.59 17.41 -34.92
CA PHE A 578 -29.72 17.09 -34.05
C PHE A 578 -29.30 15.97 -33.09
N PHE A 579 -29.30 16.21 -31.76
CA PHE A 579 -29.57 15.21 -30.70
C PHE A 579 -29.50 15.90 -29.33
N GLY A 580 -30.49 16.74 -29.07
CA GLY A 580 -30.87 17.17 -27.73
C GLY A 580 -32.18 16.47 -27.37
N LEU A 581 -32.09 15.33 -26.68
CA LEU A 581 -33.19 14.66 -26.01
C LEU A 581 -32.56 13.59 -25.12
N PHE A 582 -32.33 13.91 -23.84
CA PHE A 582 -32.32 13.02 -22.67
C PHE A 582 -31.79 13.84 -21.47
N ARG A 583 -32.67 14.66 -20.89
CA ARG A 583 -32.63 15.06 -19.48
C ARG A 583 -34.06 15.03 -18.97
N GLY A 584 -34.36 13.99 -18.19
CA GLY A 584 -35.39 13.90 -17.18
C GLY A 584 -34.71 13.39 -15.92
#